data_AF-A0A9W4DZU6-F1
#
_entry.id   AF-A0A9W4DZU6-F1
#
_cell.length_a   1.000
_cell.length_b   1.000
_cell.length_c   1.000
_cell.angle_alpha   90.00
_cell.angle_beta   90.00
_cell.angle_gamma   90.00
#
_symmetry.space_group_name_H-M   'P 1'
#
loop_
_entity.id
_entity.type
_entity.pdbx_description
1 polymer ?
#
loop_
_entity_poly.entity_id
_entity_poly.type
_entity_poly.pdbx_seq_one_letter_code
_entity_poly.pdbx_strand_id
1 'polypeptide(L)' 'MTIESPRWFKSTYSDHGGQCVEVATNLATLHGTVAVRDSKDPIGPELSFPADSFGAFIAGVKAGQFGTV' A
#
# COMPACT_ATOMS: atom_id res chain seq x y z
N MET A 1 20.80 12.73 -8.03
CA MET A 1 19.44 12.16 -8.04
C MET A 1 19.35 11.25 -6.84
N THR A 2 18.62 11.65 -5.80
CA THR A 2 18.43 10.81 -4.61
C THR A 2 17.41 9.74 -4.97
N ILE A 3 17.80 8.47 -4.96
CA ILE A 3 16.85 7.37 -5.09
C ILE A 3 16.19 7.21 -3.72
N GLU A 4 14.97 7.71 -3.57
CA GLU A 4 14.19 7.41 -2.37
C GLU A 4 13.75 5.95 -2.40
N SER A 5 14.06 5.21 -1.33
CA SER A 5 13.61 3.84 -1.16
C SER A 5 12.19 3.78 -0.59
N PRO A 6 11.41 2.73 -0.88
CA PRO A 6 10.10 2.53 -0.28
C PRO A 6 10.23 2.37 1.24
N ARG A 7 9.42 3.12 2.00
CA ARG A 7 9.32 3.00 3.47
C ARG A 7 8.09 2.15 3.81
N TRP A 8 8.30 0.85 3.91
CA TRP A 8 7.25 -0.14 4.18
C TRP A 8 6.68 0.00 5.60
N PHE A 9 5.36 0.02 5.70
CA PHE A 9 4.67 -0.09 6.98
C PHE A 9 3.44 -1.00 6.85
N LYS A 10 3.02 -1.51 8.00
CA LYS A 10 1.84 -2.35 8.13
C LYS A 10 0.75 -1.65 8.97
N SER A 11 -0.48 -2.12 8.88
CA SER A 11 -1.58 -1.56 9.68
C SER A 11 -1.48 -2.03 11.12
N THR A 12 -1.70 -1.11 12.07
CA THR A 12 -1.77 -1.45 13.50
C THR A 12 -2.97 -2.35 13.84
N TYR A 13 -3.96 -2.45 12.95
CA TYR A 13 -5.16 -3.28 13.13
C TYR A 13 -4.98 -4.75 12.76
N SER A 14 -3.83 -5.17 12.22
CA SER A 14 -3.66 -6.57 11.76
C SER A 14 -2.83 -7.46 12.71
N ASP A 15 -2.84 -7.13 14.00
CA ASP A 15 -2.04 -7.75 15.08
C ASP A 15 -2.33 -9.25 15.35
N HIS A 16 -3.38 -9.83 14.74
CA HIS A 16 -3.86 -11.17 15.12
C HIS A 16 -3.93 -12.21 13.98
N GLY A 17 -3.36 -11.95 12.79
CA GLY A 17 -3.58 -12.84 11.62
C GLY A 17 -2.43 -13.06 10.64
N GLY A 18 -1.21 -12.57 10.92
CA GLY A 18 -0.09 -12.70 9.97
C GLY A 18 -0.27 -11.80 8.75
N GLN A 19 -0.08 -10.50 8.96
CA GLN A 19 -0.37 -9.42 8.00
C GLN A 19 0.20 -9.71 6.60
N CYS A 20 -0.65 -9.93 5.59
CA CYS A 20 -0.20 -10.35 4.25
C CYS A 20 0.22 -9.20 3.33
N VAL A 21 0.15 -7.93 3.76
CA VAL A 21 0.49 -6.78 2.90
C VAL A 21 1.24 -5.69 3.64
N GLU A 22 2.19 -5.08 2.95
CA GLU A 22 2.90 -3.86 3.33
C GLU A 22 2.68 -2.79 2.28
N VAL A 23 2.65 -1.52 2.70
CA VAL A 23 2.45 -0.38 1.81
C VAL A 23 3.56 0.65 2.02
N ALA A 24 4.00 1.30 0.95
CA ALA A 24 4.92 2.43 1.00
C ALA A 24 4.30 3.64 0.28
N THR A 25 3.99 4.69 1.04
CA THR A 25 3.34 5.90 0.53
C THR A 25 4.30 7.08 0.36
N ASN A 26 5.55 6.99 0.83
CA ASN A 26 6.52 8.07 0.69
C ASN A 26 6.87 8.36 -0.78
N LEU A 27 6.70 7.36 -1.64
CA LEU A 27 6.89 7.50 -3.08
C LEU A 27 5.75 8.25 -3.78
N ALA A 28 4.60 8.45 -3.12
CA ALA A 28 3.44 9.07 -3.75
C ALA A 28 3.73 10.52 -4.17
N THR A 29 4.44 11.28 -3.34
CA THR A 29 4.75 12.69 -3.62
C THR A 29 5.90 12.86 -4.63
N LEU A 30 6.85 11.92 -4.65
CA LEU A 30 8.06 12.03 -5.47
C LEU A 30 7.93 11.33 -6.84
N HIS A 31 7.21 10.21 -6.88
CA HIS A 31 7.10 9.34 -8.04
C HIS A 31 5.65 9.18 -8.52
N GLY A 32 4.67 9.74 -7.81
CA GLY A 32 3.26 9.62 -8.17
C GLY A 32 2.69 8.23 -7.94
N THR A 33 3.37 7.38 -7.16
CA THR A 33 2.98 5.97 -6.96
C THR A 33 2.96 5.54 -5.51
N VAL A 34 2.12 4.55 -5.22
CA VAL A 34 2.07 3.81 -3.96
C VAL A 34 2.47 2.37 -4.24
N ALA A 35 3.49 1.89 -3.53
CA ALA A 35 3.94 0.52 -3.65
C ALA A 35 3.24 -0.37 -2.61
N VAL A 36 2.87 -1.59 -3.01
CA VAL A 36 2.23 -2.61 -2.17
C VAL A 36 2.93 -3.94 -2.41
N ARG A 37 3.26 -4.67 -1.35
CA ARG A 37 3.87 -6.01 -1.48
C ARG A 37 3.31 -7.00 -0.48
N ASP A 38 3.54 -8.28 -0.72
CA ASP A 38 3.29 -9.32 0.28
C ASP A 38 4.36 -9.24 1.38
N SER A 39 3.93 -9.11 2.63
CA SER A 39 4.88 -9.02 3.74
C SER A 39 5.54 -10.37 4.06
N LYS A 40 4.99 -11.47 3.54
CA LYS A 40 5.54 -12.83 3.67
C LYS A 40 6.63 -13.12 2.63
N ASP A 41 6.67 -12.36 1.54
CA ASP A 41 7.72 -12.42 0.52
C ASP A 41 8.31 -11.02 0.24
N PRO A 42 9.15 -10.48 1.14
CA PRO A 42 9.71 -9.12 1.00
C PRO A 42 10.67 -8.95 -0.18
N ILE A 43 11.18 -10.04 -0.75
CA ILE A 43 12.11 -10.07 -1.88
C ILE A 43 11.34 -10.31 -3.20
N GLY A 44 10.09 -10.77 -3.10
CA GLY A 44 9.18 -10.95 -4.21
C GLY A 44 8.76 -9.65 -4.90
N PRO A 45 7.93 -9.76 -5.95
CA PRO A 45 7.49 -8.62 -6.73
C PRO A 45 6.60 -7.66 -5.93
N GLU A 46 6.82 -6.36 -6.13
CA GLU A 46 5.98 -5.29 -5.62
C GLU A 46 5.00 -4.81 -6.70
N LEU A 47 3.79 -4.43 -6.27
CA LEU A 47 2.79 -3.77 -7.11
C LEU A 47 2.91 -2.27 -6.94
N SER A 48 2.88 -1.52 -8.04
CA SER A 48 2.94 -0.06 -8.04
C SER A 48 1.64 0.50 -8.61
N PHE A 49 0.95 1.31 -7.82
CA PHE A 49 -0.32 1.94 -8.19
C PHE A 49 -0.14 3.45 -8.31
N PRO A 50 -0.80 4.13 -9.27
CA PRO A 50 -0.87 5.59 -9.26
C PRO A 50 -1.46 6.10 -7.94
N ALA A 51 -0.88 7.17 -7.38
CA ALA A 51 -1.27 7.71 -6.09
C ALA A 51 -2.76 8.11 -6.05
N ASP A 52 -3.26 8.73 -7.13
CA ASP A 52 -4.66 9.15 -7.24
C ASP A 52 -5.62 7.95 -7.25
N SER A 53 -5.27 6.89 -7.99
CA SER A 53 -6.06 5.65 -8.04
C SER A 53 -6.10 4.96 -6.68
N PHE A 54 -4.96 4.90 -5.99
CA PHE A 54 -4.91 4.33 -4.65
C PHE A 54 -5.71 5.17 -3.64
N GLY A 55 -5.64 6.51 -3.75
CA GLY A 55 -6.45 7.42 -2.96
C GLY A 55 -7.96 7.24 -3.16
N ALA A 56 -8.39 7.13 -4.42
CA ALA A 56 -9.79 6.86 -4.78
C ALA A 56 -10.26 5.50 -4.25
N PHE A 57 -9.41 4.47 -4.35
CA PHE A 57 -9.70 3.15 -3.78
C PHE A 57 -9.94 3.23 -2.26
N ILE A 58 -9.04 3.88 -1.51
CA ILE A 58 -9.19 4.03 -0.05
C ILE A 58 -10.46 4.84 0.29
N ALA A 59 -10.77 5.89 -0.47
CA ALA A 59 -12.00 6.66 -0.28
C ALA A 59 -13.25 5.79 -0.48
N GLY A 60 -13.25 4.92 -1.50
CA GLY A 60 -14.35 3.99 -1.76
C GLY A 60 -14.52 2.94 -0.67
N VAL A 61 -13.41 2.38 -0.16
CA VAL A 61 -13.44 1.45 0.99
C VAL A 61 -14.07 2.12 2.21
N LYS A 62 -13.64 3.35 2.54
CA LYS A 62 -14.20 4.11 3.67
C LYS A 62 -15.68 4.44 3.51
N ALA A 63 -16.13 4.66 2.28
CA ALA A 63 -17.53 4.91 1.95
C ALA A 63 -18.38 3.63 1.84
N GLY A 64 -17.79 2.44 2.05
CA GLY A 64 -18.50 1.16 1.94
C GLY A 64 -18.90 0.79 0.52
N GLN A 65 -18.27 1.38 -0.51
CA GLN A 65 -18.65 1.20 -1.91
C GLN A 65 -18.46 -0.23 -2.43
N PHE A 66 -17.61 -1.02 -1.78
CA PHE A 66 -17.26 -2.37 -2.21
C PHE A 66 -18.04 -3.48 -1.48
N GLY A 67 -19.03 -3.13 -0.65
CA GLY A 67 -19.85 -4.11 0.09
C GLY A 67 -19.06 -4.93 1.12
N THR A 68 -19.69 -5.94 1.71
CA THR A 68 -19.02 -6.96 2.53
C THR A 68 -18.36 -7.99 1.63
N VAL A 69 -17.02 -8.07 1.71
CA VAL A 69 -16.19 -9.18 1.20
C VAL A 69 -16.10 -10.25 2.27
#